data_AF-A0A2V6H872-F1
#
_entry.id   AF-A0A2V6H872-F1
#
_cell.length_a   1.000
_cell.length_b   1.000
_cell.length_c   1.000
_cell.angle_alpha   90.00
_cell.angle_beta   90.00
_cell.angle_gamma   90.00
#
_symmetry.space_group_name_H-M   'P 1'
#
loop_
_entity.id
_entity.type
_entity.pdbx_description
1 polymer ?
#
loop_
_entity_poly.entity_id
_entity_poly.type
_entity_poly.pdbx_seq_one_letter_code
_entity_poly.pdbx_strand_id
1 'polypeptide(L)' 'GSDVDLLVTLDESAPVSTADLLEMAGEAEEVVGAPVDFVLRPALEKSPNRFAREHILSTAVCVYGS' A
#
# COMPACT_ATOMS: atom_id res chain seq x y z
N GLY A 1 2.72 -2.08 -16.05
CA GLY A 1 3.74 -1.52 -15.14
C GLY A 1 3.01 -0.54 -14.28
N SER A 2 3.11 -0.68 -12.96
CA SER A 2 2.66 0.35 -12.03
C SER A 2 3.59 1.55 -12.13
N ASP A 3 3.04 2.75 -11.97
CA ASP A 3 3.82 3.99 -11.94
C ASP A 3 3.93 4.55 -10.51
N VAL A 4 3.06 4.10 -9.59
CA VAL A 4 3.01 4.52 -8.19
C VAL A 4 2.76 3.32 -7.27
N ASP A 5 3.52 3.19 -6.19
CA ASP A 5 3.27 2.20 -5.12
C ASP A 5 2.71 2.93 -3.89
N LEU A 6 1.53 2.51 -3.42
CA LEU A 6 0.87 3.08 -2.24
C LEU A 6 0.94 2.09 -1.07
N LEU A 7 1.76 2.43 -0.08
CA LEU A 7 1.94 1.64 1.13
C LEU A 7 0.93 2.06 2.21
N VAL A 8 0.06 1.14 2.64
CA VAL A 8 -1.02 1.45 3.60
C VAL A 8 -0.97 0.61 4.88
N THR A 9 -1.38 1.22 5.99
CA THR A 9 -1.69 0.54 7.25
C THR A 9 -3.17 0.79 7.56
N LEU A 10 -3.93 -0.27 7.75
CA LEU A 10 -5.35 -0.20 8.07
C LEU A 10 -5.55 -0.25 9.59
N ASP A 11 -6.67 0.31 10.05
CA ASP A 11 -7.07 0.19 11.45
C ASP A 11 -7.49 -1.25 11.77
N GLU A 12 -6.83 -1.88 12.74
CA GLU A 12 -7.11 -3.27 13.13
C GLU A 12 -8.51 -3.45 13.76
N SER A 13 -9.12 -2.37 14.26
CA SER A 13 -10.46 -2.39 14.83
C SER A 13 -11.58 -2.42 13.77
N ALA A 14 -11.23 -2.12 12.51
CA ALA A 14 -12.15 -2.10 11.38
C ALA A 14 -11.71 -3.12 10.33
N PRO A 15 -12.17 -4.38 10.40
CA PRO A 15 -11.78 -5.39 9.43
C PRO A 15 -12.24 -5.00 8.03
N VAL A 16 -11.28 -4.92 7.11
CA VAL A 16 -11.49 -4.59 5.70
C VAL A 16 -11.48 -5.88 4.89
N SER A 17 -12.49 -6.09 4.04
CA SER A 17 -12.53 -7.25 3.16
C SER A 17 -11.61 -7.08 1.95
N THR A 18 -11.29 -8.17 1.25
CA THR A 18 -10.54 -8.09 -0.01
C THR A 18 -11.27 -7.28 -1.09
N ALA A 19 -12.60 -7.29 -1.09
CA ALA A 19 -13.39 -6.51 -2.04
C ALA A 19 -13.21 -5.01 -1.78
N ASP A 20 -13.29 -4.59 -0.51
CA ASP A 20 -13.07 -3.20 -0.11
C ASP A 20 -11.63 -2.75 -0.45
N LEU A 21 -10.63 -3.63 -0.30
CA LEU A 21 -9.25 -3.33 -0.70
C LEU A 21 -9.11 -3.07 -2.20
N LEU A 22 -9.80 -3.86 -3.02
CA LEU A 22 -9.80 -3.68 -4.47
C LEU A 22 -10.52 -2.39 -4.88
N GLU A 23 -11.62 -2.06 -4.19
CA GLU A 23 -12.35 -0.81 -4.39
C GLU A 23 -11.47 0.40 -4.03
N MET A 24 -10.88 0.43 -2.83
CA MET A 24 -9.97 1.49 -2.41
C MET A 24 -8.75 1.64 -3.33
N ALA A 25 -8.22 0.53 -3.85
CA ALA A 25 -7.12 0.57 -4.82
C ALA A 25 -7.56 1.25 -6.12
N GLY A 26 -8.73 0.90 -6.66
CA GLY A 26 -9.29 1.54 -7.85
C GLY A 26 -9.56 3.04 -7.65
N GLU A 27 -10.13 3.42 -6.50
CA GLU A 27 -10.32 4.83 -6.15
C GLU A 27 -8.98 5.59 -6.07
N ALA A 28 -7.93 4.96 -5.51
CA ALA A 28 -6.60 5.55 -5.45
C ALA A 28 -6.02 5.77 -6.86
N GLU A 29 -6.20 4.83 -7.79
CA GLU A 29 -5.81 5.00 -9.19
C GLU A 29 -6.52 6.19 -9.86
N GLU A 30 -7.81 6.36 -9.61
CA GLU A 30 -8.59 7.49 -10.13
C GLU A 30 -8.09 8.83 -9.59
N VAL A 31 -7.78 8.89 -8.28
CA VAL A 31 -7.26 10.11 -7.63
C VAL A 31 -5.85 10.46 -8.10
N VAL A 32 -4.99 9.46 -8.25
CA VAL A 32 -3.59 9.64 -8.69
C VAL A 32 -3.52 9.92 -10.20
N GLY A 33 -4.46 9.37 -10.98
CA GLY A 33 -4.47 9.45 -12.44
C GLY A 33 -3.44 8.55 -13.12
N ALA A 34 -2.94 7.54 -12.41
CA ALA A 34 -1.97 6.55 -12.90
C ALA A 34 -2.22 5.19 -12.22
N PRO A 35 -1.73 4.08 -12.81
CA PRO A 35 -1.84 2.75 -12.19
C PRO A 35 -1.09 2.70 -10.85
N VAL A 36 -1.74 2.15 -9.82
CA VAL A 36 -1.25 2.11 -8.43
C VAL A 36 -1.08 0.67 -7.97
N ASP A 37 0.10 0.33 -7.43
CA ASP A 37 0.26 -0.90 -6.64
C ASP A 37 -0.13 -0.64 -5.18
N PHE A 38 -1.22 -1.26 -4.73
CA PHE A 38 -1.77 -1.06 -3.40
C PHE A 38 -1.20 -2.09 -2.42
N VAL A 39 -0.22 -1.67 -1.61
CA VAL A 39 0.59 -2.56 -0.78
C VAL A 39 0.21 -2.41 0.70
N LEU A 40 -0.18 -3.52 1.33
CA LEU A 40 -0.37 -3.57 2.78
C LEU A 40 0.98 -3.60 3.51
N ARG A 41 1.26 -2.59 4.32
CA ARG A 41 2.50 -2.50 5.11
C ARG A 41 2.74 -3.71 6.01
N PRO A 42 1.74 -4.24 6.76
CA PRO A 42 1.97 -5.43 7.57
C PRO A 42 2.36 -6.68 6.76
N ALA A 43 1.94 -6.76 5.50
CA ALA A 43 2.33 -7.84 4.60
C ALA A 43 3.75 -7.63 4.06
N LEU A 44 4.10 -6.39 3.68
CA LEU A 44 5.44 -6.01 3.24
C LEU A 44 6.50 -6.29 4.32
N GLU A 45 6.22 -5.94 5.57
CA GLU A 45 7.14 -6.13 6.70
C GLU A 45 7.47 -7.62 6.92
N LYS A 46 6.51 -8.50 6.64
CA LYS A 46 6.64 -9.97 6.70
C LYS A 46 7.22 -10.59 5.44
N SER A 47 7.49 -9.80 4.39
CA SER A 47 8.02 -10.28 3.12
C SER A 47 9.37 -11.00 3.31
N PRO A 48 9.58 -12.17 2.68
CA PRO A 48 10.87 -12.88 2.74
C PRO A 48 11.96 -12.15 1.94
N ASN A 49 11.58 -11.24 1.02
CA ASN A 49 12.55 -10.46 0.26
C ASN A 49 13.02 -9.25 1.08
N ARG A 50 14.00 -9.48 1.95
CA ARG A 50 14.54 -8.46 2.86
C ARG A 50 15.02 -7.19 2.12
N PHE A 51 15.64 -7.35 0.96
CA PHE A 51 16.23 -6.23 0.22
C PHE A 51 15.16 -5.30 -0.33
N ALA A 52 14.12 -5.86 -0.95
CA ALA A 52 12.98 -5.08 -1.44
C ALA A 52 12.25 -4.41 -0.27
N ARG A 53 11.94 -5.17 0.78
CA ARG A 53 11.29 -4.65 1.99
C ARG A 53 12.05 -3.46 2.59
N GLU A 54 13.33 -3.64 2.86
CA GLU A 54 14.16 -2.59 3.49
C GLU A 54 14.28 -1.37 2.60
N HIS A 55 14.49 -1.57 1.29
CA HIS A 55 14.53 -0.47 0.34
C HIS A 55 13.22 0.33 0.33
N ILE A 56 12.08 -0.34 0.11
CA ILE A 56 10.75 0.28 0.07
C ILE A 56 10.44 1.02 1.38
N LEU A 57 10.66 0.38 2.54
CA LEU A 57 10.40 1.02 3.84
C LEU A 57 11.32 2.22 4.10
N SER A 58 12.57 2.19 3.61
CA SER A 58 13.53 3.29 3.80
C SER A 58 13.27 4.49 2.90
N THR A 59 12.63 4.29 1.75
CA THR A 59 12.35 5.33 0.75
C THR A 59 10.90 5.80 0.76
N ALA A 60 10.01 5.10 1.45
CA ALA A 60 8.61 5.47 1.57
C ALA A 60 8.45 6.87 2.21
N VAL A 61 7.59 7.67 1.58
CA VAL A 61 7.22 9.00 2.08
C VAL A 61 5.83 8.91 2.68
N CYS A 62 5.68 9.30 3.95
CA CYS A 62 4.36 9.38 4.59
C CYS A 62 3.57 10.53 3.99
N VAL A 63 2.38 10.21 3.44
CA VAL A 63 1.44 11.20 2.89
C VAL A 63 0.21 11.42 3.78
N TYR A 64 -0.08 10.48 4.69
CA TYR A 64 -1.20 10.54 5.62
C TYR A 64 -0.97 9.59 6.81
N GLY A 65 -1.39 10.01 8.01
CA GLY A 65 -1.28 9.24 9.26
C GLY A 65 0.16 9.13 9.76
N SER A 66 0.44 9.66 10.94
CA SER A 66 1.77 9.59 11.60
C SER A 66 1.70 8.75 12.86
#